data_AF-A0A4V1ZDP1-F1
#
_entry.id   AF-A0A4V1ZDP1-F1
#
_cell.length_a   1.000
_cell.length_b   1.000
_cell.length_c   1.000
_cell.angle_alpha   90.00
_cell.angle_beta   90.00
_cell.angle_gamma   90.00
#
_symmetry.space_group_name_H-M   'P 1'
#
loop_
_entity.id
_entity.type
_entity.pdbx_description
1 polymer ?
#
loop_
_entity_poly.entity_id
_entity_poly.type
_entity_poly.pdbx_seq_one_letter_code
_entity_poly.pdbx_strand_id
1 'polypeptide(L)'
;MGSHCYFFTFCILGYICSFIDTDFIEGILGKDYVRMTEENIKNGEPFGVYDSKSPLEMFLAIFSNNLRVGLILFISGICLGIGSFYFTFSNGVMVGAFLSLFIHNNLGTDAVFVIMLHGTFELMGLVLECMAGFILGLSFLFPGTLTRKQAFRKGLSESVKIYIGTVPFTTIAALIESYVTYLGKQGFQNNNLLVMLFLSLVFIGSWLVVIWYFFIYSKKLTEKYPYEKYLEDIVHK
;
A
#
# COMPACT_ATOMS: atom_id res chain seq x y z
N MET A 1 -0.35 5.67 -16.96
CA MET A 1 0.84 4.83 -16.65
C MET A 1 1.79 5.49 -15.63
N GLY A 2 1.35 6.42 -14.76
CA GLY A 2 2.26 7.21 -13.90
C GLY A 2 1.95 7.29 -12.40
N SER A 3 0.89 6.62 -11.91
CA SER A 3 0.49 6.65 -10.50
C SER A 3 1.50 6.01 -9.55
N HIS A 4 2.09 4.88 -9.94
CA HIS A 4 3.13 4.20 -9.14
C HIS A 4 4.35 5.09 -8.92
N CYS A 5 4.74 5.89 -9.92
CA CYS A 5 5.87 6.82 -9.80
C CYS A 5 5.63 7.90 -8.74
N TYR A 6 4.38 8.38 -8.59
CA TYR A 6 4.06 9.39 -7.57
C TYR A 6 4.22 8.84 -6.16
N PHE A 7 3.72 7.64 -5.89
CA PHE A 7 3.84 7.04 -4.56
C PHE A 7 5.31 6.91 -4.12
N PHE A 8 6.17 6.32 -4.97
CA PHE A 8 7.59 6.20 -4.64
C PHE A 8 8.29 7.56 -4.52
N THR A 9 7.89 8.55 -5.33
CA THR A 9 8.41 9.93 -5.20
C THR A 9 8.07 10.52 -3.84
N PHE A 10 6.85 10.30 -3.34
CA PHE A 10 6.43 10.79 -2.02
C PHE A 10 7.12 10.06 -0.88
N CYS A 11 7.40 8.76 -1.02
CA CYS A 11 8.25 8.03 -0.06
C CYS A 11 9.66 8.62 0.01
N ILE A 12 10.28 8.88 -1.15
CA ILE A 12 11.61 9.51 -1.21
C ILE A 12 11.57 10.90 -0.59
N LEU A 13 10.54 11.69 -0.91
CA LEU A 13 10.36 13.02 -0.34
C LEU A 13 10.25 12.97 1.19
N GLY A 14 9.40 12.09 1.73
CA GLY A 14 9.23 11.92 3.18
C GLY A 14 10.52 11.49 3.86
N TYR A 15 11.28 10.58 3.23
CA TYR A 15 12.61 10.18 3.72
C TYR A 15 13.59 11.35 3.73
N ILE A 16 13.72 12.11 2.64
CA ILE A 16 14.63 13.25 2.55
C ILE A 16 14.27 14.33 3.57
N CYS A 17 12.98 14.68 3.70
CA CYS A 17 12.53 15.67 4.67
C CYS A 17 12.86 15.24 6.11
N SER A 18 12.67 13.96 6.42
CA SER A 18 12.99 13.37 7.73
C SER A 18 14.48 13.31 8.02
N PHE A 19 15.31 13.20 6.99
CA PHE A 19 16.76 13.22 7.11
C PHE A 19 17.31 14.63 7.35
N ILE A 20 16.64 15.65 6.78
CA ILE A 20 17.02 17.06 6.95
C ILE A 20 16.58 17.58 8.32
N ASP A 21 15.37 17.21 8.76
CA ASP A 21 14.76 17.68 9.99
C ASP A 21 14.11 16.51 10.76
N THR A 22 14.64 16.20 11.94
CA THR A 22 14.11 15.13 12.78
C THR A 22 12.74 15.46 13.37
N ASP A 23 12.42 16.76 13.55
CA ASP A 23 11.11 17.19 14.05
C ASP A 23 10.00 16.90 13.02
N PHE A 24 10.38 16.76 11.74
CA PHE A 24 9.46 16.34 10.68
C PHE A 24 8.90 14.93 10.93
N ILE A 25 9.71 14.02 11.50
CA ILE A 25 9.27 12.65 11.82
C ILE A 25 8.14 12.71 12.85
N GLU A 26 8.32 13.50 13.92
CA GLU A 26 7.28 13.71 14.92
C GLU A 26 6.03 14.39 14.36
N GLY A 27 6.19 15.33 13.42
CA GLY A 27 5.09 16.00 12.75
C GLY A 27 4.24 15.06 11.89
N ILE A 28 4.85 14.06 11.27
CA ILE A 28 4.18 13.10 10.37
C ILE A 28 3.64 11.87 11.14
N LEU A 29 4.46 11.27 12.02
CA LEU A 29 4.09 10.04 12.75
C LEU A 29 3.41 10.31 14.08
N GLY A 30 3.59 11.51 14.63
CA GLY A 30 3.14 11.88 15.97
C GLY A 30 4.16 11.55 17.06
N LYS A 31 4.28 12.44 18.04
CA LYS A 31 5.25 12.33 19.15
C LYS A 31 5.11 11.04 19.95
N ASP A 32 3.89 10.62 20.22
CA ASP A 32 3.63 9.39 20.97
C ASP A 32 4.09 8.14 20.22
N TYR A 33 3.92 8.11 18.89
CA TYR A 33 4.38 7.00 18.06
C TYR A 33 5.91 6.93 18.04
N VAL A 34 6.57 8.07 17.80
CA VAL A 34 8.04 8.14 17.78
C VAL A 34 8.62 7.70 19.12
N ARG A 35 8.10 8.24 20.23
CA ARG A 35 8.55 7.87 21.58
C ARG A 35 8.35 6.38 21.87
N MET A 36 7.18 5.83 21.55
CA MET A 36 6.89 4.40 21.70
C MET A 36 7.89 3.57 20.89
N THR A 37 8.16 3.92 19.64
CA THR A 37 9.12 3.21 18.79
C THR A 37 10.54 3.29 19.36
N GLU A 38 10.98 4.45 19.85
CA GLU A 38 12.30 4.58 20.49
C GLU A 38 12.42 3.77 21.78
N GLU A 39 11.38 3.73 22.60
CA GLU A 39 11.31 2.88 23.81
C GLU A 39 11.39 1.39 23.43
N ASN A 40 10.65 0.98 22.40
CA ASN A 40 10.69 -0.37 21.85
C ASN A 40 12.09 -0.74 21.33
N ILE A 41 12.76 0.16 20.61
CA ILE A 41 14.14 -0.02 20.15
C ILE A 41 15.08 -0.22 21.35
N LYS A 42 14.97 0.61 22.40
CA LYS A 42 15.78 0.49 23.64
C LYS A 42 15.54 -0.83 24.36
N ASN A 43 14.31 -1.35 24.31
CA ASN A 43 13.92 -2.61 24.92
C ASN A 43 14.27 -3.85 24.05
N GLY A 44 14.86 -3.65 22.85
CA GLY A 44 15.22 -4.73 21.94
C GLY A 44 14.05 -5.30 21.13
N GLU A 45 12.90 -4.62 21.11
CA GLU A 45 11.70 -5.03 20.35
C GLU A 45 11.24 -3.93 19.37
N PRO A 46 12.09 -3.52 18.40
CA PRO A 46 11.86 -2.32 17.59
C PRO A 46 10.53 -2.28 16.81
N PHE A 47 9.93 -3.44 16.54
CA PHE A 47 8.66 -3.57 15.79
C PHE A 47 7.47 -4.03 16.66
N GLY A 48 7.61 -4.03 17.99
CA GLY A 48 6.61 -4.50 18.96
C GLY A 48 5.46 -3.52 19.20
N VAL A 49 4.57 -3.34 18.22
CA VAL A 49 3.42 -2.40 18.32
C VAL A 49 2.12 -3.08 18.78
N TYR A 50 1.99 -4.41 18.61
CA TYR A 50 0.71 -5.13 18.76
C TYR A 50 0.72 -6.31 19.74
N ASP A 51 1.66 -6.36 20.69
CA ASP A 51 1.97 -7.56 21.47
C ASP A 51 0.87 -8.10 22.41
N SER A 52 -0.25 -7.39 22.56
CA SER A 52 -1.31 -7.76 23.50
C SER A 52 -2.55 -8.41 22.88
N LYS A 53 -2.60 -8.67 21.56
CA LYS A 53 -3.80 -9.17 20.86
C LYS A 53 -3.61 -10.55 20.24
N SER A 54 -4.69 -11.31 20.12
CA SER A 54 -4.67 -12.59 19.40
C SER A 54 -4.44 -12.35 17.88
N PRO A 55 -3.80 -13.29 17.14
CA PRO A 55 -3.58 -13.13 15.70
C PRO A 55 -4.86 -12.87 14.89
N LEU A 56 -5.99 -13.43 15.32
CA LEU A 56 -7.29 -13.20 14.68
C LEU A 56 -7.80 -11.77 14.91
N GLU A 57 -7.66 -11.24 16.14
CA GLU A 57 -8.01 -9.86 16.44
C GLU A 57 -7.12 -8.87 15.68
N MET A 58 -5.82 -9.15 15.61
CA MET A 58 -4.89 -8.37 14.79
C MET A 58 -5.30 -8.38 13.32
N PHE A 59 -5.57 -9.57 12.76
CA PHE A 59 -6.04 -9.71 11.38
C PHE A 59 -7.26 -8.82 11.10
N LEU A 60 -8.31 -8.94 11.93
CA LEU A 60 -9.55 -8.19 11.74
C LEU A 60 -9.33 -6.67 11.86
N ALA A 61 -8.48 -6.24 12.81
CA ALA A 61 -8.15 -4.84 12.99
C ALA A 61 -7.37 -4.27 11.80
N ILE A 62 -6.30 -4.95 11.36
CA ILE A 62 -5.46 -4.52 10.24
C ILE A 62 -6.26 -4.55 8.93
N PHE A 63 -6.97 -5.65 8.67
CA PHE A 63 -7.79 -5.80 7.47
C PHE A 63 -8.86 -4.71 7.37
N SER A 64 -9.62 -4.47 8.44
CA SER A 64 -10.67 -3.45 8.44
C SER A 64 -10.12 -2.03 8.34
N ASN A 65 -8.96 -1.76 8.96
CA ASN A 65 -8.27 -0.48 8.82
C ASN A 65 -7.85 -0.24 7.37
N ASN A 66 -7.17 -1.20 6.75
CA ASN A 66 -6.67 -1.06 5.38
C ASN A 66 -7.82 -0.96 4.38
N LEU A 67 -8.90 -1.73 4.55
CA LEU A 67 -10.10 -1.60 3.73
C LEU A 67 -10.74 -0.22 3.88
N ARG A 68 -10.79 0.33 5.10
CA ARG A 68 -11.32 1.67 5.36
C ARG A 68 -10.44 2.75 4.72
N VAL A 69 -9.12 2.68 4.90
CA VAL A 69 -8.16 3.63 4.31
C VAL A 69 -8.26 3.61 2.79
N GLY A 70 -8.24 2.41 2.20
CA GLY A 70 -8.40 2.23 0.76
C GLY A 70 -9.72 2.76 0.22
N LEU A 71 -10.82 2.53 0.94
CA LEU A 71 -12.14 3.04 0.56
C LEU A 71 -12.19 4.58 0.60
N ILE A 72 -11.63 5.19 1.64
CA ILE A 72 -11.56 6.66 1.77
C ILE A 72 -10.72 7.24 0.63
N LEU A 73 -9.56 6.63 0.36
CA LEU A 73 -8.66 7.05 -0.71
C LEU A 73 -9.35 6.96 -2.07
N PHE A 74 -10.04 5.85 -2.36
CA PHE A 74 -10.81 5.66 -3.58
C PHE A 74 -11.97 6.67 -3.71
N ILE A 75 -12.85 6.78 -2.71
CA ILE A 75 -14.05 7.63 -2.77
C ILE A 75 -13.68 9.11 -2.83
N SER A 76 -12.60 9.51 -2.15
CA SER A 76 -12.10 10.91 -2.21
C SER A 76 -11.70 11.34 -3.63
N GLY A 77 -11.51 10.39 -4.55
CA GLY A 77 -11.33 10.63 -5.98
C GLY A 77 -12.51 11.33 -6.66
N ILE A 78 -13.73 11.28 -6.08
CA ILE A 78 -14.90 12.04 -6.55
C ILE A 78 -14.59 13.54 -6.63
N CYS A 79 -13.70 14.05 -5.78
CA CYS A 79 -13.17 15.42 -5.83
C CYS A 79 -12.16 15.61 -6.97
N LEU A 80 -12.49 15.16 -8.18
CA LEU A 80 -11.67 15.27 -9.40
C LEU A 80 -10.26 14.66 -9.27
N GLY A 81 -10.10 13.63 -8.42
CA GLY A 81 -8.82 12.97 -8.14
C GLY A 81 -7.93 13.68 -7.11
N ILE A 82 -8.29 14.89 -6.66
CA ILE A 82 -7.48 15.67 -5.70
C ILE A 82 -7.41 14.94 -4.35
N GLY A 83 -8.52 14.37 -3.89
CA GLY A 83 -8.55 13.61 -2.64
C GLY A 83 -7.62 12.39 -2.69
N SER A 84 -7.72 11.58 -3.74
CA SER A 84 -6.86 10.41 -3.91
C SER A 84 -5.38 10.79 -4.00
N PHE A 85 -5.06 11.90 -4.69
CA PHE A 85 -3.70 12.45 -4.72
C PHE A 85 -3.20 12.82 -3.32
N TYR A 86 -4.00 13.57 -2.56
CA TYR A 86 -3.65 14.01 -1.21
C TYR A 86 -3.40 12.81 -0.27
N PHE A 87 -4.27 11.81 -0.28
CA PHE A 87 -4.09 10.63 0.56
C PHE A 87 -2.87 9.80 0.13
N THR A 88 -2.62 9.65 -1.16
CA THR A 88 -1.40 8.98 -1.64
C THR A 88 -0.13 9.75 -1.27
N PHE A 89 -0.16 11.08 -1.34
CA PHE A 89 0.91 11.94 -0.84
C PHE A 89 1.17 11.72 0.66
N SER A 90 0.11 11.82 1.47
CA SER A 90 0.20 11.67 2.92
C SER A 90 0.73 10.28 3.31
N ASN A 91 0.24 9.22 2.68
CA ASN A 91 0.71 7.85 2.96
C ASN A 91 2.14 7.62 2.48
N GLY A 92 2.51 8.13 1.30
CA GLY A 92 3.88 8.01 0.79
C GLY A 92 4.88 8.72 1.69
N VAL A 93 4.60 9.98 2.06
CA VAL A 93 5.44 10.74 2.99
C VAL A 93 5.56 10.03 4.35
N MET A 94 4.45 9.50 4.87
CA MET A 94 4.44 8.73 6.11
C MET A 94 5.35 7.50 6.05
N VAL A 95 5.29 6.71 4.97
CA VAL A 95 6.17 5.55 4.79
C VAL A 95 7.65 5.97 4.70
N GLY A 96 7.95 7.08 4.01
CA GLY A 96 9.29 7.64 3.95
C GLY A 96 9.84 8.05 5.31
N ALA A 97 9.03 8.76 6.10
CA ALA A 97 9.38 9.18 7.46
C ALA A 97 9.55 7.98 8.40
N PHE A 98 8.66 6.99 8.28
CA PHE A 98 8.75 5.74 9.03
C PHE A 98 10.07 5.02 8.77
N LEU A 99 10.47 4.85 7.50
CA LEU A 99 11.77 4.25 7.17
C LEU A 99 12.95 5.06 7.70
N SER A 100 12.88 6.39 7.64
CA SER A 100 13.94 7.27 8.16
C SER A 100 14.18 7.07 9.65
N LEU A 101 13.12 6.88 10.45
CA LEU A 101 13.21 6.64 11.89
C LEU A 101 14.06 5.41 12.21
N PHE A 102 13.86 4.29 11.50
CA PHE A 102 14.65 3.08 11.72
C PHE A 102 16.06 3.17 11.13
N ILE A 103 16.24 3.87 10.01
CA ILE A 103 17.56 4.08 9.42
C ILE A 103 18.46 4.88 10.37
N HIS A 104 17.95 5.93 11.03
CA HIS A 104 18.69 6.68 12.04
C HIS A 104 19.10 5.85 13.27
N ASN A 105 18.37 4.76 13.54
CA ASN A 105 18.64 3.82 14.62
C ASN A 105 19.43 2.58 14.17
N ASN A 106 20.06 2.60 12.98
CA ASN A 106 20.81 1.47 12.39
C ASN A 106 19.97 0.20 12.15
N LEU A 107 18.64 0.34 12.02
CA LEU A 107 17.68 -0.75 11.80
C LEU A 107 17.04 -0.70 10.41
N GLY A 108 17.64 0.03 9.48
CA GLY A 108 17.05 0.29 8.15
C GLY A 108 16.77 -0.98 7.34
N THR A 109 17.70 -1.94 7.33
CA THR A 109 17.53 -3.22 6.62
C THR A 109 16.41 -4.05 7.20
N ASP A 110 16.35 -4.11 8.52
CA ASP A 110 15.35 -4.90 9.25
C ASP A 110 13.96 -4.29 9.06
N ALA A 111 13.87 -2.95 9.12
CA ALA A 111 12.63 -2.24 8.87
C ALA A 111 12.12 -2.50 7.45
N VAL A 112 12.97 -2.37 6.42
CA VAL A 112 12.57 -2.68 5.04
C VAL A 112 12.09 -4.12 4.92
N PHE A 113 12.78 -5.09 5.53
CA PHE A 113 12.36 -6.49 5.45
C PHE A 113 11.01 -6.73 6.12
N VAL A 114 10.83 -6.25 7.35
CA VAL A 114 9.60 -6.42 8.14
C VAL A 114 8.41 -5.72 7.48
N ILE A 115 8.60 -4.48 7.04
CA ILE A 115 7.56 -3.70 6.33
C ILE A 115 7.20 -4.41 5.03
N MET A 116 8.19 -4.70 4.18
CA MET A 116 7.91 -5.19 2.83
C MET A 116 7.45 -6.65 2.82
N LEU A 117 7.49 -7.36 3.94
CA LEU A 117 6.91 -8.71 4.06
C LEU A 117 5.40 -8.71 3.78
N HIS A 118 4.66 -7.75 4.35
CA HIS A 118 3.22 -7.54 4.11
C HIS A 118 2.98 -6.32 3.20
N GLY A 119 3.81 -5.29 3.35
CA GLY A 119 3.76 -4.03 2.64
C GLY A 119 3.85 -4.15 1.12
N THR A 120 4.43 -5.23 0.57
CA THR A 120 4.36 -5.47 -0.89
C THR A 120 2.92 -5.52 -1.41
N PHE A 121 2.01 -6.15 -0.69
CA PHE A 121 0.62 -6.25 -1.13
C PHE A 121 -0.17 -5.00 -0.77
N GLU A 122 0.04 -4.47 0.43
CA GLU A 122 -0.65 -3.28 0.92
C GLU A 122 -0.33 -2.03 0.08
N LEU A 123 0.96 -1.75 -0.15
CA LEU A 123 1.38 -0.58 -0.92
C LEU A 123 0.93 -0.68 -2.38
N MET A 124 0.90 -1.89 -2.95
CA MET A 124 0.35 -2.09 -4.30
C MET A 124 -1.15 -1.87 -4.34
N GLY A 125 -1.89 -2.36 -3.34
CA GLY A 125 -3.32 -2.09 -3.15
C GLY A 125 -3.60 -0.58 -3.11
N LEU A 126 -2.86 0.15 -2.27
CA LEU A 126 -2.98 1.60 -2.11
C LEU A 126 -2.79 2.36 -3.43
N VAL A 127 -1.80 1.96 -4.24
CA VAL A 127 -1.57 2.60 -5.54
C VAL A 127 -2.72 2.32 -6.52
N LEU A 128 -3.29 1.11 -6.51
CA LEU A 128 -4.44 0.78 -7.38
C LEU A 128 -5.71 1.48 -6.93
N GLU A 129 -5.92 1.62 -5.63
CA GLU A 129 -7.03 2.38 -5.05
C GLU A 129 -6.92 3.87 -5.44
N CYS A 130 -5.70 4.40 -5.48
CA CYS A 130 -5.42 5.74 -6.00
C CYS A 130 -5.79 5.87 -7.48
N MET A 131 -5.38 4.89 -8.29
CA MET A 131 -5.75 4.83 -9.71
C MET A 131 -7.26 4.75 -9.91
N ALA A 132 -7.95 3.94 -9.12
CA ALA A 132 -9.40 3.84 -9.13
C ALA A 132 -10.04 5.20 -8.80
N GLY A 133 -9.53 5.91 -7.79
CA GLY A 133 -9.99 7.24 -7.41
C GLY A 133 -9.76 8.29 -8.52
N PHE A 134 -8.61 8.25 -9.19
CA PHE A 134 -8.36 9.08 -10.38
C PHE A 134 -9.31 8.76 -11.53
N ILE A 135 -9.56 7.48 -11.83
CA ILE A 135 -10.51 7.09 -12.88
C ILE A 135 -11.91 7.65 -12.56
N LEU A 136 -12.34 7.54 -11.31
CA LEU A 136 -13.63 8.06 -10.84
C LEU A 136 -13.75 9.58 -11.03
N GLY A 137 -12.74 10.34 -10.59
CA GLY A 137 -12.74 11.81 -10.68
C GLY A 137 -12.55 12.34 -12.11
N LEU A 138 -11.57 11.79 -12.83
CA LEU A 138 -11.18 12.28 -14.15
C LEU A 138 -12.18 11.91 -15.24
N SER A 139 -12.93 10.82 -15.08
CA SER A 139 -14.00 10.44 -16.01
C SER A 139 -15.12 11.48 -16.09
N PHE A 140 -15.37 12.24 -15.02
CA PHE A 140 -16.29 13.37 -15.06
C PHE A 140 -15.70 14.59 -15.77
N LEU A 141 -14.39 14.85 -15.57
CA LEU A 141 -13.68 16.02 -16.10
C LEU A 141 -13.39 15.89 -17.59
N PHE A 142 -13.04 14.69 -18.05
CA PHE A 142 -12.65 14.37 -19.42
C PHE A 142 -13.59 13.32 -20.03
N PRO A 143 -14.85 13.70 -20.34
CA PRO A 143 -15.87 12.73 -20.77
C PRO A 143 -15.70 12.22 -22.21
N GLY A 144 -14.78 12.79 -22.99
CA GLY A 144 -14.59 12.47 -24.40
C GLY A 144 -15.87 12.76 -25.21
N THR A 145 -16.39 11.74 -25.88
CA THR A 145 -17.63 11.81 -26.68
C THR A 145 -18.91 11.54 -25.87
N LEU A 146 -18.79 11.12 -24.60
CA LEU A 146 -19.93 10.83 -23.73
C LEU A 146 -20.46 12.10 -23.07
N THR A 147 -21.72 12.08 -22.62
CA THR A 147 -22.18 13.09 -21.65
C THR A 147 -21.45 12.89 -20.31
N ARG A 148 -21.26 13.96 -19.52
CA ARG A 148 -20.61 13.87 -18.20
C ARG A 148 -21.24 12.82 -17.28
N LYS A 149 -22.57 12.66 -17.34
CA LYS A 149 -23.31 11.66 -16.57
C LYS A 149 -22.99 10.23 -17.03
N GLN A 150 -22.91 9.99 -18.34
CA GLN A 150 -22.53 8.69 -18.89
C GLN A 150 -21.07 8.37 -18.58
N ALA A 151 -20.16 9.34 -18.79
CA ALA A 151 -18.75 9.19 -18.49
C ALA A 151 -18.50 8.89 -17.01
N PHE A 152 -19.17 9.61 -16.10
CA PHE A 152 -19.09 9.33 -14.66
C PHE A 152 -19.60 7.93 -14.30
N ARG A 153 -20.74 7.49 -14.86
CA ARG A 153 -21.26 6.13 -14.62
C ARG A 153 -20.28 5.04 -15.10
N LYS A 154 -19.65 5.26 -16.26
CA LYS A 154 -18.62 4.38 -16.80
C LYS A 154 -17.40 4.35 -15.88
N GLY A 155 -16.86 5.52 -15.54
CA GLY A 155 -15.72 5.66 -14.64
C GLY A 155 -15.96 5.02 -13.28
N LEU A 156 -17.14 5.20 -12.70
CA LEU A 156 -17.54 4.54 -11.45
C LEU A 156 -17.55 3.01 -11.55
N SER A 157 -18.13 2.47 -12.63
CA SER A 157 -18.18 1.01 -12.85
C SER A 157 -16.78 0.42 -13.01
N GLU A 158 -15.90 1.10 -13.74
CA GLU A 158 -14.51 0.67 -13.95
C GLU A 158 -13.69 0.80 -12.67
N SER A 159 -13.79 1.92 -11.96
CA SER A 159 -13.05 2.16 -10.73
C SER A 159 -13.45 1.23 -9.58
N VAL A 160 -14.75 0.92 -9.44
CA VAL A 160 -15.24 -0.03 -8.43
C VAL A 160 -14.68 -1.43 -8.66
N LYS A 161 -14.54 -1.88 -9.92
CA LYS A 161 -13.93 -3.18 -10.23
C LYS A 161 -12.47 -3.22 -9.81
N ILE A 162 -11.72 -2.13 -10.02
CA ILE A 162 -10.32 -2.02 -9.60
C ILE A 162 -10.23 -2.09 -8.07
N TYR A 163 -11.04 -1.30 -7.37
CA TYR A 163 -11.10 -1.30 -5.90
C TYR A 163 -11.46 -2.68 -5.33
N ILE A 164 -12.52 -3.33 -5.83
CA ILE A 164 -12.87 -4.69 -5.39
C ILE A 164 -11.73 -5.68 -5.68
N GLY A 165 -11.00 -5.47 -6.77
CA GLY A 165 -9.79 -6.22 -7.11
C GLY A 165 -8.64 -6.05 -6.12
N THR A 166 -8.60 -4.99 -5.30
CA THR A 166 -7.56 -4.81 -4.27
C THR A 166 -7.85 -5.58 -3.00
N VAL A 167 -9.12 -5.87 -2.70
CA VAL A 167 -9.56 -6.55 -1.47
C VAL A 167 -8.80 -7.87 -1.21
N PRO A 168 -8.62 -8.79 -2.19
CA PRO A 168 -7.83 -10.00 -1.96
C PRO A 168 -6.38 -9.72 -1.54
N PHE A 169 -5.74 -8.69 -2.09
CA PHE A 169 -4.38 -8.30 -1.73
C PHE A 169 -4.32 -7.73 -0.32
N THR A 170 -5.30 -6.89 0.05
CA THR A 170 -5.44 -6.38 1.43
C THR A 170 -5.65 -7.51 2.43
N THR A 171 -6.45 -8.53 2.07
CA THR A 171 -6.62 -9.74 2.89
C THR A 171 -5.31 -10.49 3.07
N ILE A 172 -4.55 -10.71 1.99
CA ILE A 172 -3.25 -11.41 2.05
C ILE A 172 -2.25 -10.61 2.89
N ALA A 173 -2.17 -9.28 2.71
CA ALA A 173 -1.31 -8.41 3.51
C ALA A 173 -1.62 -8.55 5.01
N ALA A 174 -2.90 -8.43 5.38
CA ALA A 174 -3.33 -8.56 6.77
C ALA A 174 -3.04 -9.95 7.36
N LEU A 175 -3.19 -11.03 6.58
CA LEU A 175 -2.82 -12.38 7.02
C LEU A 175 -1.31 -12.52 7.26
N ILE A 176 -0.49 -11.97 6.37
CA ILE A 176 0.97 -11.99 6.52
C ILE A 176 1.37 -11.18 7.75
N GLU A 177 0.79 -10.01 7.96
CA GLU A 177 1.11 -9.18 9.12
C GLU A 177 0.70 -9.86 10.43
N SER A 178 -0.54 -10.35 10.52
CA SER A 178 -1.08 -10.88 11.78
C SER A 178 -0.54 -12.27 12.15
N TYR A 179 -0.20 -13.11 11.18
CA TYR A 179 0.28 -14.48 11.45
C TYR A 179 1.77 -14.65 11.15
N VAL A 180 2.24 -14.23 9.98
CA VAL A 180 3.62 -14.50 9.54
C VAL A 180 4.62 -13.57 10.23
N THR A 181 4.31 -12.28 10.33
CA THR A 181 5.18 -11.29 10.99
C THR A 181 5.21 -11.54 12.50
N TYR A 182 4.08 -11.93 13.10
CA TYR A 182 4.01 -12.37 14.49
C TYR A 182 4.92 -13.60 14.76
N LEU A 183 4.87 -14.61 13.90
CA LEU A 183 5.80 -15.76 13.99
C LEU A 183 7.26 -15.33 13.78
N GLY A 184 7.50 -14.34 12.92
CA GLY A 184 8.83 -13.80 12.66
C GLY A 184 9.46 -13.15 13.89
N LYS A 185 8.68 -12.45 14.72
CA LYS A 185 9.17 -11.85 15.98
C LYS A 185 9.80 -12.91 16.91
N GLN A 186 9.17 -14.08 17.03
CA GLN A 186 9.70 -15.20 17.81
C GLN A 186 10.91 -15.89 17.14
N GLY A 187 10.96 -15.90 15.81
CA GLY A 187 12.05 -16.48 15.03
C GLY A 187 13.34 -15.67 15.08
N PHE A 188 13.24 -14.34 14.98
CA PHE A 188 14.38 -13.42 15.08
C PHE A 188 14.99 -13.43 16.49
N GLN A 189 14.18 -13.49 17.55
CA GLN A 189 14.68 -13.56 18.93
C GLN A 189 15.43 -14.87 19.23
N ASN A 190 15.07 -15.98 18.56
CA ASN A 190 15.65 -17.31 18.81
C ASN A 190 16.68 -17.77 17.76
N ASN A 191 17.04 -16.93 16.77
CA ASN A 191 17.92 -17.29 15.64
C ASN A 191 17.52 -18.61 14.94
N ASN A 192 16.22 -18.87 14.82
CA ASN A 192 15.75 -20.12 14.23
C ASN A 192 15.84 -20.08 12.69
N LEU A 193 16.83 -20.78 12.14
CA LEU A 193 17.08 -20.84 10.69
C LEU A 193 15.83 -21.21 9.88
N LEU A 194 15.00 -22.14 10.36
CA LEU A 194 13.80 -22.57 9.64
C LEU A 194 12.77 -21.44 9.52
N VAL A 195 12.61 -20.65 10.58
CA VAL A 195 11.71 -19.49 10.57
C VAL A 195 12.26 -18.43 9.63
N MET A 196 13.56 -18.14 9.68
CA MET A 196 14.19 -17.16 8.77
C MET A 196 14.05 -17.57 7.29
N LEU A 197 14.21 -18.86 6.97
CA LEU A 197 14.01 -19.39 5.62
C LEU A 197 12.54 -19.26 5.21
N PHE A 198 11.59 -19.57 6.09
CA PHE A 198 10.17 -19.40 5.82
C PHE A 198 9.80 -17.94 5.54
N LEU A 199 10.26 -16.99 6.38
CA LEU A 199 10.02 -15.55 6.16
C LEU A 199 10.62 -15.08 4.83
N SER A 200 11.84 -15.54 4.51
CA SER A 200 12.50 -15.20 3.25
C SER A 200 11.73 -15.73 2.03
N LEU A 201 11.17 -16.94 2.13
CA LEU A 201 10.31 -17.52 1.09
C LEU A 201 9.01 -16.72 0.92
N VAL A 202 8.38 -16.29 2.02
CA VAL A 202 7.18 -15.44 1.97
C VAL A 202 7.50 -14.09 1.33
N PHE A 203 8.62 -13.47 1.72
CA PHE A 203 9.08 -12.20 1.15
C PHE A 203 9.29 -12.31 -0.36
N ILE A 204 10.09 -13.28 -0.81
CA ILE A 204 10.38 -13.49 -2.24
C ILE A 204 9.11 -13.86 -3.00
N GLY A 205 8.29 -14.75 -2.44
CA GLY A 205 7.02 -15.16 -3.03
C GLY A 205 6.06 -13.99 -3.22
N SER A 206 5.96 -13.09 -2.24
CA SER A 206 5.11 -11.90 -2.32
C SER A 206 5.53 -10.99 -3.47
N TRP A 207 6.83 -10.72 -3.59
CA TRP A 207 7.38 -9.95 -4.71
C TRP A 207 7.17 -10.64 -6.06
N LEU A 208 7.35 -11.95 -6.15
CA LEU A 208 7.10 -12.70 -7.39
C LEU A 208 5.64 -12.59 -7.82
N VAL A 209 4.69 -12.72 -6.88
CA VAL A 209 3.26 -12.55 -7.16
C VAL A 209 2.97 -11.13 -7.64
N VAL A 210 3.49 -10.11 -6.95
CA VAL A 210 3.30 -8.69 -7.33
C VAL A 210 3.87 -8.42 -8.72
N ILE A 211 5.12 -8.81 -8.98
CA ILE A 211 5.79 -8.59 -10.28
C ILE A 211 5.03 -9.32 -11.39
N TRP A 212 4.71 -10.60 -11.17
CA TRP A 212 4.02 -11.40 -12.15
C TRP A 212 2.62 -10.87 -12.45
N TYR A 213 1.82 -10.58 -11.43
CA TYR A 213 0.42 -10.18 -11.61
C TYR A 213 0.31 -8.75 -12.17
N PHE A 214 1.00 -7.79 -11.56
CA PHE A 214 0.82 -6.38 -11.92
C PHE A 214 1.60 -5.93 -13.15
N PHE A 215 2.76 -6.53 -13.42
CA PHE A 215 3.60 -6.09 -14.54
C PHE A 215 3.54 -7.07 -15.72
N ILE A 216 3.77 -8.36 -15.47
CA ILE A 216 3.89 -9.35 -16.57
C ILE A 216 2.50 -9.74 -17.12
N TYR A 217 1.60 -10.17 -16.24
CA TYR A 217 0.26 -10.64 -16.62
C TYR A 217 -0.58 -9.49 -17.18
N SER A 218 -0.54 -8.31 -16.54
CA SER A 218 -1.19 -7.10 -17.05
C SER A 218 -0.74 -6.78 -18.49
N LYS A 219 0.58 -6.76 -18.75
CA LYS A 219 1.11 -6.51 -20.11
C LYS A 219 0.61 -7.53 -21.13
N LYS A 220 0.65 -8.83 -20.80
CA LYS A 220 0.13 -9.89 -21.67
C LYS A 220 -1.36 -9.73 -21.97
N LEU A 221 -2.13 -9.26 -20.99
CA LEU A 221 -3.57 -9.05 -21.14
C LEU A 221 -3.84 -7.86 -22.08
N THR A 222 -3.08 -6.77 -21.95
CA THR A 222 -3.17 -5.60 -22.85
C THR A 222 -2.77 -5.95 -24.29
N GLU A 223 -1.77 -6.81 -24.48
CA GLU A 223 -1.38 -7.31 -25.81
C GLU A 223 -2.47 -8.20 -26.43
N LYS A 224 -3.14 -9.03 -25.61
CA LYS A 224 -4.21 -9.94 -26.06
C LYS A 224 -5.53 -9.23 -26.34
N TYR A 225 -5.83 -8.17 -25.60
CA TYR A 225 -7.04 -7.36 -25.72
C TYR A 225 -6.68 -5.88 -25.91
N PRO A 226 -6.32 -5.47 -27.14
CA PRO A 226 -5.96 -4.09 -27.43
C PRO A 226 -7.09 -3.13 -27.06
N TYR A 227 -6.72 -1.93 -26.62
CA TYR A 227 -7.69 -0.92 -26.18
C TYR A 227 -8.69 -0.54 -27.28
N GLU A 228 -8.25 -0.51 -28.54
CA GLU A 228 -9.13 -0.23 -29.68
C GLU A 228 -10.25 -1.26 -29.81
N LYS A 229 -9.91 -2.55 -29.65
CA LYS A 229 -10.89 -3.65 -29.70
C LYS A 229 -11.85 -3.62 -28.52
N TYR A 230 -11.36 -3.25 -27.34
CA TYR A 230 -12.21 -3.03 -26.16
C TYR A 230 -13.20 -1.87 -26.35
N LEU A 231 -12.78 -0.79 -27.02
CA LEU A 231 -13.68 0.32 -27.35
C LEU A 231 -14.75 -0.09 -28.35
N GLU A 232 -14.40 -0.85 -29.40
CA GLU A 232 -15.36 -1.39 -30.36
C GLU A 232 -16.42 -2.26 -29.68
N ASP A 233 -16.02 -3.16 -28.78
CA ASP A 233 -16.92 -4.05 -28.05
C ASP A 233 -17.90 -3.32 -27.11
N ILE A 234 -17.56 -2.09 -26.69
CA ILE A 234 -18.41 -1.25 -25.83
C ILE A 234 -19.28 -0.29 -26.63
N VAL A 235 -18.79 0.26 -27.74
CA VAL A 235 -19.55 1.19 -28.59
C VAL A 235 -20.66 0.46 -29.35
N HIS A 236 -20.46 -0.83 -29.65
CA HIS A 236 -21.43 -1.66 -30.37
C HIS A 236 -22.37 -2.48 -29.47
N LYS A 237 -22.36 -2.25 -28.14
CA LYS A 237 -23.33 -2.79 -27.18
C LYS A 237 -24.23 -1.70 -26.61
#